data_AF-A0A523QQF3-F1
#
_entry.id   AF-A0A523QQF3-F1
#
_cell.length_a   1.000
_cell.length_b   1.000
_cell.length_c   1.000
_cell.angle_alpha   90.00
_cell.angle_beta   90.00
_cell.angle_gamma   90.00
#
_symmetry.space_group_name_H-M   'P 1'
#
loop_
_entity.id
_entity.type
_entity.pdbx_description
1 polymer ?
#
loop_
_entity_poly.entity_id
_entity_poly.type
_entity_poly.pdbx_seq_one_letter_code
_entity_poly.pdbx_strand_id
1 'polypeptide(L)'
;MEVVMNNIPLICTLVGAVGVIFAIILAAVVKSAPAGDEKMQEISGAIKEGAIAYLNRQLKSMGAAGIVIFIIIIVALGVKTAIGFMIGAVASFVAGY
;
A
#
# COMPACT_ATOMS: atom_id res chain seq x y z
N MET A 1 8.55 6.03 -30.72
CA MET A 1 8.13 4.66 -30.35
C MET A 1 9.33 3.85 -29.86
N GLU A 2 10.44 3.82 -30.59
CA GLU A 2 11.71 3.19 -30.19
C GLU A 2 12.22 3.53 -28.77
N VAL A 3 12.25 4.81 -28.40
CA VAL A 3 12.71 5.25 -27.06
C VAL A 3 11.85 4.67 -25.94
N VAL A 4 10.54 4.49 -26.18
CA VAL A 4 9.61 3.91 -25.21
C VAL A 4 9.88 2.42 -25.03
N MET A 5 10.01 1.69 -26.13
CA MET A 5 10.24 0.24 -26.10
C MET A 5 11.61 -0.12 -25.52
N ASN A 6 12.62 0.71 -25.74
CA ASN A 6 13.96 0.49 -25.20
C ASN A 6 14.09 0.84 -23.70
N ASN A 7 13.12 1.57 -23.12
CA ASN A 7 13.18 2.04 -21.73
C ASN A 7 11.93 1.69 -20.91
N ILE A 8 11.22 0.61 -21.25
CA ILE A 8 9.97 0.19 -20.60
C ILE A 8 10.09 0.19 -19.06
N PRO A 9 11.12 -0.42 -18.42
CA PRO A 9 11.20 -0.46 -16.96
C PRO A 9 11.30 0.94 -16.32
N LEU A 10 12.08 1.84 -16.93
CA LEU A 10 12.25 3.21 -16.45
C LEU A 10 10.94 3.99 -16.57
N ILE A 11 10.25 3.87 -17.71
CA ILE A 11 8.99 4.56 -17.96
C ILE A 11 7.91 4.06 -17.00
N CYS A 12 7.77 2.75 -16.78
CA CYS A 12 6.84 2.20 -15.79
C CYS A 12 7.11 2.74 -14.38
N THR A 13 8.38 2.85 -14.01
CA THR A 13 8.78 3.40 -12.70
C THR A 13 8.40 4.88 -12.57
N LEU A 14 8.63 5.69 -13.59
CA LEU A 14 8.27 7.11 -13.59
C LEU A 14 6.75 7.31 -13.54
N VAL A 15 5.97 6.50 -14.26
CA VAL A 15 4.51 6.53 -14.19
C VAL A 15 4.01 6.21 -12.78
N GLY A 16 4.58 5.18 -12.13
CA GLY A 16 4.29 4.86 -10.75
C GLY A 16 4.62 6.02 -9.79
N ALA A 17 5.78 6.65 -9.95
CA ALA A 17 6.18 7.80 -9.14
C ALA A 17 5.23 9.01 -9.29
N VAL A 18 4.83 9.33 -10.53
CA VAL A 18 3.83 10.38 -10.80
C VAL A 18 2.49 10.04 -10.15
N GLY A 19 2.07 8.77 -10.19
CA GLY A 19 0.85 8.31 -9.51
C GLY A 19 0.88 8.54 -8.00
N VAL A 20 2.01 8.25 -7.34
CA VAL A 20 2.19 8.50 -5.90
C VAL A 20 2.14 10.00 -5.59
N ILE A 21 2.80 10.83 -6.40
CA ILE A 21 2.77 12.30 -6.23
C ILE A 21 1.32 12.81 -6.36
N PHE A 22 0.57 12.33 -7.35
CA PHE A 22 -0.82 12.69 -7.53
C PHE A 22 -1.70 12.28 -6.34
N ALA A 23 -1.52 11.07 -5.80
CA ALA A 23 -2.22 10.61 -4.60
C ALA A 23 -1.92 11.49 -3.37
N ILE A 24 -0.67 11.93 -3.19
CA ILE A 24 -0.27 12.85 -2.11
C ILE A 24 -0.95 14.21 -2.27
N ILE A 25 -1.01 14.75 -3.50
CA ILE A 25 -1.70 16.01 -3.79
C ILE A 25 -3.20 15.89 -3.42
N LEU A 26 -3.87 14.81 -3.86
CA LEU A 26 -5.27 14.58 -3.51
C LEU A 26 -5.48 14.47 -2.00
N ALA A 27 -4.62 13.72 -1.30
CA ALA A 27 -4.69 13.61 0.15
C ALA A 27 -4.54 14.97 0.85
N ALA A 28 -3.64 15.83 0.36
CA ALA A 28 -3.47 17.18 0.88
C ALA A 28 -4.70 18.07 0.62
N VAL A 29 -5.29 17.98 -0.56
CA VAL A 29 -6.52 18.71 -0.92
C VAL A 29 -7.70 18.28 -0.05
N VAL A 30 -7.88 16.98 0.19
CA VAL A 30 -8.96 16.48 1.06
C VAL A 30 -8.74 16.92 2.50
N LYS A 31 -7.49 16.86 2.99
CA LYS A 31 -7.15 17.21 4.37
C LYS A 31 -7.25 18.72 4.67
N SER A 32 -7.18 19.59 3.66
CA SER A 32 -7.35 21.03 3.85
C SER A 32 -8.81 21.46 4.02
N ALA A 33 -9.77 20.56 3.76
CA ALA A 33 -11.18 20.82 4.02
C ALA A 33 -11.46 20.98 5.53
N PRO A 34 -12.42 21.83 5.93
CA PRO A 34 -12.78 22.00 7.33
C PRO A 34 -13.29 20.70 7.94
N ALA A 35 -12.84 20.39 9.16
CA ALA A 35 -13.15 19.13 9.86
C ALA A 35 -14.62 19.00 10.32
N GLY A 36 -15.42 20.06 10.19
CA GLY A 36 -16.81 20.11 10.66
C GLY A 36 -16.93 20.53 12.13
N ASP A 37 -18.11 20.31 12.69
CA ASP A 37 -18.41 20.62 14.10
C ASP A 37 -17.83 19.58 15.08
N GLU A 38 -17.96 19.85 16.38
CA GLU A 38 -17.46 18.96 17.45
C GLU A 38 -18.02 17.54 17.35
N LYS A 39 -19.30 17.40 16.98
CA LYS A 39 -19.95 16.08 16.91
C LYS A 39 -19.42 15.28 15.73
N MET A 40 -19.20 15.92 14.58
CA MET A 40 -18.57 15.32 13.41
C MET A 40 -17.15 14.84 13.74
N GLN A 41 -16.37 15.66 14.45
CA GLN A 41 -15.00 15.32 14.84
C GLN A 41 -14.95 14.13 15.80
N GLU A 42 -15.83 14.10 16.81
CA GLU A 42 -15.97 12.97 17.76
C GLU A 42 -16.26 11.65 17.03
N ILE A 43 -17.26 11.65 16.13
CA ILE A 43 -17.64 10.47 15.35
C ILE A 43 -16.49 10.01 14.44
N SER A 44 -15.83 10.95 13.74
CA SER A 44 -14.70 10.64 12.87
C SER A 44 -13.53 10.03 13.64
N GLY A 45 -13.30 10.48 14.88
CA GLY A 45 -12.29 9.94 15.79
C GLY A 45 -12.58 8.49 16.15
N ALA A 46 -13.82 8.17 16.56
CA ALA A 46 -14.24 6.81 16.88
C ALA A 46 -14.14 5.87 15.66
N ILE A 47 -14.52 6.35 14.47
CA ILE A 47 -14.36 5.59 13.21
C ILE A 47 -12.88 5.31 12.94
N LYS A 48 -12.02 6.31 13.08
CA LYS A 48 -10.58 6.17 12.86
C LYS A 48 -9.95 5.17 13.83
N GLU A 49 -10.32 5.21 15.11
CA GLU A 49 -9.86 4.26 16.11
C GLU A 49 -10.27 2.82 15.75
N GLY A 50 -11.54 2.63 15.39
CA GLY A 50 -12.05 1.32 14.95
C GLY A 50 -11.35 0.81 13.69
N ALA A 51 -11.10 1.68 12.71
CA ALA A 51 -10.39 1.32 11.48
C ALA A 51 -8.94 0.88 11.77
N ILE A 52 -8.21 1.61 12.61
CA ILE A 52 -6.84 1.26 13.00
C ILE A 52 -6.82 -0.07 13.78
N ALA A 53 -7.78 -0.28 14.69
CA ALA A 53 -7.89 -1.54 15.44
C ALA A 53 -8.15 -2.73 14.50
N TYR A 54 -9.02 -2.57 13.51
CA TYR A 54 -9.27 -3.58 12.48
C TYR A 54 -8.01 -3.86 11.64
N LEU A 55 -7.35 -2.83 11.12
CA LEU A 55 -6.14 -2.97 10.31
C LEU A 55 -5.02 -3.67 11.09
N ASN A 56 -4.80 -3.32 12.35
CA ASN A 56 -3.80 -3.96 13.21
C ASN A 56 -4.09 -5.44 13.45
N ARG A 57 -5.37 -5.81 13.61
CA ARG A 57 -5.78 -7.21 13.72
C ARG A 57 -5.60 -7.94 12.38
N GLN A 58 -5.97 -7.32 11.28
CA GLN A 58 -5.83 -7.89 9.93
C GLN A 58 -4.36 -8.10 9.56
N LEU A 59 -3.47 -7.16 9.90
CA LEU A 59 -2.04 -7.22 9.63
C LEU A 59 -1.39 -8.45 10.27
N LYS A 60 -1.81 -8.84 11.48
CA LYS A 60 -1.34 -10.07 12.13
C LYS A 60 -1.74 -11.32 11.34
N SER A 61 -3.01 -11.42 10.98
CA SER A 61 -3.54 -12.60 10.25
C SER A 61 -2.97 -12.70 8.84
N MET A 62 -2.98 -11.59 8.08
CA MET A 62 -2.45 -11.59 6.73
C MET A 62 -0.93 -11.71 6.69
N GLY A 63 -0.20 -11.17 7.68
CA GLY A 63 1.24 -11.35 7.82
C GLY A 63 1.61 -12.82 8.03
N ALA A 64 0.87 -13.54 8.87
CA ALA A 64 1.05 -14.98 9.05
C ALA A 64 0.83 -15.76 7.74
N ALA A 65 -0.25 -15.45 7.01
CA ALA A 65 -0.50 -16.07 5.70
C ALA A 65 0.60 -15.73 4.67
N GLY A 66 1.08 -14.49 4.67
CA GLY A 66 2.18 -14.04 3.80
C GLY A 66 3.47 -14.79 4.04
N ILE A 67 3.82 -15.08 5.31
CA ILE A 67 5.00 -15.89 5.66
C ILE A 67 4.85 -17.31 5.12
N VAL A 68 3.67 -17.94 5.30
CA VAL A 68 3.41 -19.29 4.78
C VAL A 68 3.58 -19.32 3.26
N ILE A 69 2.99 -18.36 2.54
CA ILE A 69 3.11 -18.25 1.08
C ILE A 69 4.57 -18.02 0.67
N PHE A 70 5.30 -17.15 1.37
CA PHE A 70 6.72 -16.88 1.09
C PHE A 70 7.58 -18.15 1.19
N ILE A 71 7.38 -18.96 2.24
CA ILE A 71 8.08 -20.26 2.40
C ILE A 71 7.74 -21.22 1.26
N ILE A 72 6.46 -21.31 0.90
CA ILE A 72 6.01 -22.14 -0.23
C ILE A 72 6.70 -21.70 -1.53
N ILE A 73 6.78 -20.39 -1.79
CA ILE A 73 7.45 -19.86 -2.99
C ILE A 73 8.96 -20.15 -2.96
N ILE A 74 9.63 -20.08 -1.81
CA ILE A 74 11.05 -20.44 -1.71
C ILE A 74 11.26 -21.88 -2.19
N VAL A 75 10.47 -22.82 -1.69
CA VAL A 75 10.64 -24.26 -1.98
C VAL A 75 10.21 -24.59 -3.41
N ALA A 76 9.12 -24.00 -3.91
CA ALA A 76 8.54 -24.35 -5.20
C ALA A 76 9.14 -23.57 -6.40
N LEU A 77 9.51 -22.30 -6.20
CA LEU A 77 9.89 -21.36 -7.27
C LEU A 77 11.25 -20.68 -7.06
N GLY A 78 11.88 -20.90 -5.90
CA GLY A 78 13.20 -20.39 -5.57
C GLY A 78 13.22 -18.99 -4.94
N VAL A 79 14.41 -18.64 -4.42
CA VAL A 79 14.61 -17.46 -3.56
C VAL A 79 14.35 -16.14 -4.28
N LYS A 80 14.71 -16.01 -5.57
CA LYS A 80 14.50 -14.75 -6.32
C LYS A 80 13.03 -14.38 -6.42
N THR A 81 12.17 -15.36 -6.74
CA THR A 81 10.72 -15.17 -6.83
C THR A 81 10.12 -14.84 -5.47
N ALA A 82 10.58 -15.51 -4.41
CA ALA A 82 10.12 -15.24 -3.05
C ALA A 82 10.44 -13.81 -2.60
N ILE A 83 11.64 -13.30 -2.89
CA ILE A 83 12.02 -11.92 -2.58
C ILE A 83 11.12 -10.93 -3.34
N GLY A 84 10.84 -11.18 -4.62
CA GLY A 84 9.90 -10.36 -5.40
C GLY A 84 8.50 -10.31 -4.78
N PHE A 85 7.97 -11.47 -4.37
CA PHE A 85 6.71 -11.56 -3.63
C PHE A 85 6.74 -10.76 -2.33
N MET A 86 7.80 -10.90 -1.52
CA MET A 86 7.93 -10.21 -0.24
C MET A 86 7.95 -8.68 -0.41
N ILE A 87 8.70 -8.16 -1.39
CA ILE A 87 8.74 -6.73 -1.69
C ILE A 87 7.34 -6.23 -2.08
N GLY A 88 6.66 -6.94 -2.99
CA GLY A 88 5.31 -6.58 -3.42
C GLY A 88 4.28 -6.65 -2.29
N ALA A 89 4.34 -7.69 -1.47
CA ALA A 89 3.46 -7.87 -0.32
C ALA A 89 3.62 -6.72 0.69
N VAL A 90 4.86 -6.41 1.08
CA VAL A 90 5.14 -5.31 2.01
C VAL A 90 4.70 -3.97 1.42
N ALA A 91 5.01 -3.68 0.15
CA ALA A 91 4.55 -2.46 -0.51
C ALA A 91 3.03 -2.34 -0.53
N SER A 92 2.30 -3.44 -0.78
CA SER A 92 0.84 -3.46 -0.76
C SER A 92 0.27 -3.24 0.65
N PHE A 93 0.90 -3.78 1.69
CA PHE A 93 0.48 -3.51 3.07
C PHE A 93 0.67 -2.06 3.46
N VAL A 94 1.84 -1.49 3.14
CA VAL A 94 2.14 -0.08 3.42
C VAL A 94 1.19 0.86 2.68
N ALA A 95 0.77 0.51 1.45
CA ALA A 95 -0.20 1.30 0.70
C ALA A 95 -1.62 1.24 1.28
N GLY A 96 -1.99 0.15 1.97
CA GLY A 96 -3.33 -0.07 2.50
C GLY A 96 -3.53 0.37 3.96
N TYR A 97 -2.45 0.65 4.69
CA TYR A 97 -2.47 1.06 6.10
C TYR A 97 -2.39 2.59 6.24
#